data_AF-A0A3D9I1P5-F1
#
_entry.id   AF-A0A3D9I1P5-F1
#
_cell.length_a   1.000
_cell.length_b   1.000
_cell.length_c   1.000
_cell.angle_alpha   90.00
_cell.angle_beta   90.00
_cell.angle_gamma   90.00
#
_symmetry.space_group_name_H-M   'P 1'
#
loop_
_entity.id
_entity.type
_entity.pdbx_description
1 polymer ?
#
loop_
_entity_poly.entity_id
_entity_poly.type
_entity_poly.pdbx_seq_one_letter_code
_entity_poly.pdbx_strand_id
1 'polypeptide(L)'
;MMDAILKRCAGLDVHQETVVACVLTGPLERSPVREIRTFGTMTEDLLELGEWLVEQQCSHVAKESTGVYWKPVWNVLEAFDLSLLLANAYHIKNLPGRKIDMKDAEWIAKLLRCGLIEGSFVPPLEIRELSDLTRYRKKLVQRYP
;
A
#
# COMPACT_ATOMS: atom_id res chain seq x y z
N MET A 1 -7.40 -3.84 -23.45
CA MET A 1 -7.40 -2.63 -22.61
C MET A 1 -7.76 -3.11 -21.20
N MET A 2 -7.10 -2.67 -20.14
CA MET A 2 -7.51 -3.04 -18.78
C MET A 2 -8.65 -2.12 -18.39
N ASP A 3 -9.82 -2.69 -18.10
CA ASP A 3 -11.01 -1.90 -17.78
C ASP A 3 -10.93 -1.41 -16.33
N ALA A 4 -11.03 -0.10 -16.15
CA ALA A 4 -10.99 0.50 -14.83
C ALA A 4 -12.31 0.25 -14.08
N ILE A 5 -12.20 -0.11 -12.80
CA ILE A 5 -13.35 -0.30 -11.91
C ILE A 5 -13.41 0.76 -10.80
N LEU A 6 -12.29 1.46 -10.53
CA LEU A 6 -12.22 2.53 -9.54
C LEU A 6 -11.97 3.88 -10.20
N LYS A 7 -12.73 4.91 -9.80
CA LYS A 7 -12.52 6.29 -10.25
C LYS A 7 -11.34 6.96 -9.54
N ARG A 8 -11.14 6.62 -8.27
CA ARG A 8 -10.14 7.21 -7.37
C ARG A 8 -9.50 6.14 -6.50
N CYS A 9 -8.20 5.95 -6.63
CA CYS A 9 -7.44 4.98 -5.85
C CYS A 9 -5.97 5.39 -5.75
N ALA A 10 -5.27 4.81 -4.78
CA ALA A 10 -3.84 5.06 -4.58
C ALA A 10 -3.01 3.78 -4.52
N GLY A 11 -1.77 3.88 -4.97
CA GLY A 11 -0.74 2.87 -4.77
C GLY A 11 0.39 3.45 -3.91
N LEU A 12 0.87 2.68 -2.94
CA LEU A 12 1.97 3.04 -2.06
C LEU A 12 3.16 2.12 -2.29
N ASP A 13 4.32 2.74 -2.45
CA ASP A 13 5.61 2.09 -2.37
C ASP A 13 6.31 2.53 -1.08
N VAL A 14 6.63 1.57 -0.21
CA VAL A 14 7.13 1.85 1.14
C VAL A 14 8.55 1.36 1.26
N HIS A 15 9.44 2.27 1.60
CA HIS A 15 10.82 2.00 1.94
C HIS A 15 11.06 2.25 3.43
N GLN A 16 12.32 2.09 3.86
CA GLN A 16 12.68 2.25 5.26
C GLN A 16 12.46 3.68 5.77
N GLU A 17 12.72 4.70 4.94
CA GLU A 17 12.69 6.11 5.36
C GLU A 17 11.56 6.90 4.69
N THR A 18 11.05 6.41 3.56
CA THR A 18 10.10 7.13 2.72
C THR A 18 8.92 6.27 2.28
N VAL A 19 7.80 6.95 2.02
CA VAL A 19 6.61 6.38 1.38
C VAL A 19 6.31 7.19 0.11
N VAL A 20 6.41 6.55 -1.05
CA VAL A 20 5.99 7.16 -2.32
C VAL A 20 4.54 6.77 -2.57
N ALA A 21 3.67 7.77 -2.65
CA ALA A 21 2.25 7.59 -2.88
C ALA A 21 1.85 8.11 -4.26
N CYS A 22 1.08 7.33 -5.00
CA CYS A 22 0.56 7.70 -6.30
C CYS A 22 -0.96 7.60 -6.30
N VAL A 23 -1.65 8.72 -6.50
CA VAL A 23 -3.10 8.81 -6.64
C VAL A 23 -3.47 8.83 -8.11
N LEU A 24 -4.48 8.03 -8.48
CA LEU A 24 -5.09 8.03 -9.81
C LEU A 24 -6.54 8.47 -9.72
N THR A 25 -6.87 9.55 -10.42
CA THR A 25 -8.20 10.17 -10.42
C THR A 25 -8.73 10.35 -11.84
N GLY A 26 -9.94 9.86 -12.11
CA GLY A 26 -10.62 10.13 -13.38
C GLY A 26 -11.78 9.20 -13.69
N PRO A 27 -12.52 9.44 -14.79
CA PRO A 27 -13.54 8.53 -15.31
C PRO A 27 -12.99 7.14 -15.65
N LEU A 28 -13.85 6.13 -15.71
CA LEU A 28 -13.42 4.74 -15.96
C LEU A 28 -13.00 4.53 -17.42
N GLU A 29 -13.58 5.30 -18.33
CA GLU A 29 -13.44 5.21 -19.78
C GLU A 29 -12.27 6.04 -20.31
N ARG A 30 -11.56 6.77 -19.42
CA ARG A 30 -10.47 7.68 -19.77
C ARG A 30 -9.23 7.39 -18.95
N SER A 31 -8.09 7.79 -19.50
CA SER A 31 -6.83 7.79 -18.76
C SER A 31 -6.97 8.67 -17.50
N PRO A 32 -6.60 8.14 -16.31
CA PRO A 32 -6.64 8.93 -15.09
C PRO A 32 -5.56 10.01 -15.08
N VAL A 33 -5.84 11.09 -14.35
CA VAL A 33 -4.82 12.03 -13.90
C VAL A 33 -4.06 11.38 -12.75
N ARG A 34 -2.74 11.61 -12.73
CA ARG A 34 -1.83 11.02 -11.76
C ARG A 34 -1.19 12.12 -10.92
N GLU A 35 -1.28 11.99 -9.59
CA GLU A 35 -0.55 12.83 -8.64
C GLU A 35 0.39 11.94 -7.81
N ILE A 36 1.66 12.32 -7.69
CA ILE A 36 2.66 11.56 -6.93
C ILE A 36 3.26 12.49 -5.87
N ARG A 37 3.28 12.01 -4.62
CA ARG A 37 3.96 12.67 -3.50
C ARG A 37 4.80 11.66 -2.73
N THR A 38 5.84 12.17 -2.08
CA THR A 38 6.72 11.38 -1.21
C THR A 38 6.59 11.92 0.20
N PHE A 39 6.39 11.02 1.15
CA PHE A 39 6.26 11.29 2.58
C PHE A 39 7.39 10.60 3.34
N GLY A 40 7.63 11.02 4.57
CA GLY A 40 8.47 10.28 5.52
C GLY A 40 7.75 9.06 6.10
N THR A 41 8.39 8.42 7.06
CA THR A 41 7.90 7.21 7.75
C THR A 41 7.64 7.44 9.24
N MET A 42 7.82 8.66 9.73
CA MET A 42 7.47 9.03 11.09
C MET A 42 5.95 9.26 11.18
N THR A 43 5.41 9.19 12.40
CA THR A 43 3.96 9.26 12.62
C THR A 43 3.33 10.52 12.01
N GLU A 44 3.97 11.67 12.15
CA GLU A 44 3.48 12.95 11.59
C GLU A 44 3.40 12.89 10.06
N ASP A 45 4.43 12.36 9.40
CA ASP A 45 4.43 12.20 7.93
C ASP A 45 3.37 11.20 7.45
N LEU A 46 3.12 10.14 8.22
CA LEU A 46 2.12 9.12 7.89
C LEU A 46 0.69 9.62 8.11
N LEU A 47 0.49 10.52 9.08
CA LEU A 47 -0.77 11.23 9.26
C LEU A 47 -1.01 12.20 8.10
N GLU A 48 0.00 12.96 7.70
CA GLU A 48 -0.07 13.83 6.51
C GLU A 48 -0.40 13.04 5.24
N LEU A 49 0.21 11.86 5.07
CA LEU A 49 -0.13 10.94 3.98
C LEU A 49 -1.60 10.53 4.02
N GLY A 50 -2.11 10.15 5.20
CA GLY A 50 -3.51 9.75 5.37
C GLY A 50 -4.49 10.89 5.06
N GLU A 51 -4.23 12.08 5.59
CA GLU A 51 -5.01 13.29 5.33
C GLU A 51 -5.03 13.62 3.84
N TRP A 52 -3.87 13.63 3.19
CA TRP A 52 -3.76 13.88 1.75
C TRP A 52 -4.54 12.84 0.92
N LEU A 53 -4.52 11.56 1.30
CA LEU A 53 -5.29 10.53 0.60
C LEU A 53 -6.80 10.76 0.72
N VAL A 54 -7.28 11.21 1.89
CA VAL A 54 -8.68 11.56 2.12
C VAL A 54 -9.07 12.83 1.36
N GLU A 55 -8.22 13.86 1.34
CA GLU A 55 -8.42 15.08 0.54
C GLU A 55 -8.59 14.79 -0.96
N GLN A 56 -7.82 13.83 -1.47
CA GLN A 56 -7.92 13.34 -2.84
C GLN A 56 -9.19 12.51 -3.11
N GLN A 57 -9.97 12.24 -2.06
CA GLN A 57 -11.15 11.38 -2.08
C GLN A 57 -10.81 9.97 -2.56
N CYS A 58 -9.64 9.46 -2.17
CA CYS A 58 -9.27 8.07 -2.42
C CYS A 58 -10.18 7.16 -1.60
N SER A 59 -10.76 6.17 -2.26
CA SER A 59 -11.58 5.15 -1.59
C SER A 59 -10.77 3.88 -1.27
N HIS A 60 -9.78 3.57 -2.11
CA HIS A 60 -8.98 2.36 -2.02
C HIS A 60 -7.50 2.69 -2.13
N VAL A 61 -6.70 2.04 -1.29
CA VAL A 61 -5.26 2.20 -1.25
C VAL A 61 -4.61 0.83 -1.23
N ALA A 62 -3.73 0.56 -2.20
CA ALA A 62 -2.98 -0.68 -2.26
C ALA A 62 -1.51 -0.44 -2.01
N LYS A 63 -0.85 -1.47 -1.48
CA LYS A 63 0.56 -1.42 -1.12
C LYS A 63 1.21 -2.78 -1.26
N GLU A 64 2.48 -2.82 -1.65
CA GLU A 64 3.26 -4.07 -1.67
C GLU A 64 3.62 -4.57 -0.26
N SER A 65 3.51 -5.89 -0.05
CA SER A 65 3.79 -6.61 1.21
C SER A 65 5.27 -6.94 1.46
N THR A 66 6.22 -6.10 1.03
CA THR A 66 7.66 -6.38 1.18
C THR A 66 8.21 -5.92 2.54
N GLY A 67 8.97 -6.79 3.21
CA GLY A 67 9.64 -6.48 4.48
C GLY A 67 8.69 -6.29 5.66
N VAL A 68 9.14 -5.54 6.67
CA VAL A 68 8.37 -5.22 7.89
C VAL A 68 7.84 -3.79 7.94
N TYR A 69 8.39 -2.90 7.10
CA TYR A 69 8.08 -1.46 7.08
C TYR A 69 6.65 -1.15 6.68
N TRP A 70 5.92 -2.12 6.15
CA TRP A 70 4.51 -1.95 5.84
C TRP A 70 3.60 -1.77 7.05
N LYS A 71 3.97 -2.37 8.18
CA LYS A 71 3.14 -2.40 9.39
C LYS A 71 2.86 -1.01 9.97
N PRO A 72 3.86 -0.13 10.21
CA PRO A 72 3.59 1.20 10.74
C PRO A 72 2.69 2.02 9.80
N VAL A 73 2.94 1.97 8.49
CA VAL A 73 2.10 2.62 7.48
C VAL A 73 0.66 2.09 7.54
N TRP A 74 0.48 0.77 7.60
CA TRP A 74 -0.83 0.15 7.72
C TRP A 74 -1.56 0.59 8.97
N ASN A 75 -0.91 0.52 10.14
CA ASN A 75 -1.53 0.83 11.41
C ASN A 75 -2.00 2.29 11.49
N VAL A 76 -1.26 3.25 10.92
CA VAL A 76 -1.67 4.65 10.88
C VAL A 76 -2.83 4.84 9.90
N LEU A 77 -2.73 4.29 8.69
CA LEU A 77 -3.76 4.45 7.66
C LEU A 77 -5.07 3.73 8.00
N GLU A 78 -5.04 2.68 8.82
CA GLU A 78 -6.23 1.94 9.28
C GLU A 78 -7.16 2.81 10.16
N ALA A 79 -6.68 3.95 10.67
CA ALA A 79 -7.48 4.93 11.39
C ALA A 79 -8.27 5.90 10.47
N PHE A 80 -7.99 5.89 9.17
CA PHE A 80 -8.68 6.71 8.18
C PHE A 80 -9.76 5.90 7.47
N ASP A 81 -10.77 6.56 6.90
CA ASP A 81 -11.85 5.93 6.14
C ASP A 81 -11.38 5.49 4.73
N LEU A 82 -10.48 4.51 4.69
CA LEU A 82 -9.82 4.01 3.48
C LEU A 82 -9.92 2.48 3.40
N SER A 83 -10.23 1.96 2.22
CA SER A 83 -10.13 0.52 1.95
C SER A 83 -8.67 0.15 1.64
N LEU A 84 -7.98 -0.42 2.63
CA LEU A 84 -6.57 -0.81 2.51
C LEU A 84 -6.42 -2.23 1.95
N LEU A 85 -5.55 -2.39 0.94
CA LEU A 85 -5.18 -3.69 0.37
C LEU A 85 -3.67 -3.92 0.46
N LEU A 86 -3.30 -5.04 1.06
CA LEU A 86 -1.91 -5.51 1.07
C LEU A 86 -1.69 -6.47 -0.11
N ALA A 87 -1.01 -5.99 -1.14
CA ALA A 87 -0.80 -6.73 -2.37
C ALA A 87 0.46 -7.62 -2.29
N ASN A 88 0.35 -8.82 -2.87
CA ASN A 88 1.49 -9.74 -2.95
C ASN A 88 2.54 -9.25 -3.96
N ALA A 89 3.74 -8.99 -3.45
CA ALA A 89 4.92 -8.53 -4.18
C ALA A 89 5.27 -9.37 -5.42
N TYR A 90 5.25 -10.69 -5.26
CA TYR A 90 5.60 -11.63 -6.32
C TYR A 90 4.57 -11.57 -7.44
N HIS A 91 3.29 -11.46 -7.09
CA HIS A 91 2.21 -11.36 -8.08
C HIS A 91 2.32 -10.05 -8.87
N ILE A 92 2.46 -8.91 -8.21
CA ILE A 92 2.54 -7.58 -8.86
C ILE A 92 3.67 -7.50 -9.90
N LYS A 93 4.84 -8.09 -9.58
CA LYS A 93 6.03 -8.02 -10.44
C LYS A 93 5.92 -8.86 -11.71
N ASN A 94 5.11 -9.92 -11.68
CA ASN A 94 4.96 -10.84 -12.81
C ASN A 94 3.80 -10.46 -13.75
N LEU A 95 3.04 -9.41 -13.43
CA LEU A 95 1.94 -8.97 -14.28
C LEU A 95 2.44 -8.23 -15.53
N PRO A 96 1.94 -8.58 -16.74
CA PRO A 96 2.36 -7.94 -17.97
C PRO A 96 1.83 -6.50 -18.09
N GLY A 97 2.50 -5.68 -18.89
CA GLY A 97 2.06 -4.31 -19.19
C GLY A 97 2.72 -3.21 -18.35
N ARG A 98 3.62 -3.59 -17.43
CA ARG A 98 4.48 -2.63 -16.73
C ARG A 98 5.49 -2.01 -17.69
N LYS A 99 5.58 -0.68 -17.70
CA LYS A 99 6.63 0.06 -18.43
C LYS A 99 7.89 0.17 -17.56
N ILE A 100 9.06 0.19 -18.21
CA ILE A 100 10.37 0.21 -17.55
C ILE A 100 10.57 1.46 -16.68
N ASP A 101 10.04 2.60 -17.12
CA ASP A 101 10.13 3.90 -16.45
C ASP A 101 9.02 4.14 -15.40
N MET A 102 8.15 3.16 -15.17
CA MET A 102 7.01 3.32 -14.26
C MET A 102 7.43 3.08 -12.80
N LYS A 103 7.15 4.07 -11.97
CA LYS A 103 7.32 3.98 -10.51
C LYS A 103 6.43 2.87 -9.94
N ASP A 104 6.92 2.16 -8.92
CA ASP A 104 6.18 1.06 -8.28
C ASP A 104 4.83 1.51 -7.72
N ALA A 105 4.78 2.66 -7.05
CA ALA A 105 3.55 3.26 -6.54
C ALA A 105 2.50 3.48 -7.64
N GLU A 106 2.92 3.93 -8.83
CA GLU A 106 2.01 4.12 -9.97
C GLU A 106 1.54 2.78 -10.53
N TRP A 107 2.43 1.80 -10.63
CA TRP A 107 2.08 0.47 -11.10
C TRP A 107 1.04 -0.18 -10.19
N ILE A 108 1.24 -0.11 -8.88
CA ILE A 108 0.29 -0.60 -7.87
C ILE A 108 -1.06 0.12 -8.00
N ALA A 109 -1.05 1.46 -8.17
CA ALA A 109 -2.29 2.21 -8.33
C ALA A 109 -3.06 1.80 -9.59
N LYS A 110 -2.37 1.53 -10.71
CA LYS A 110 -3.01 1.07 -11.96
C LYS A 110 -3.62 -0.31 -11.82
N LEU A 111 -2.91 -1.24 -11.21
CA LEU A 111 -3.41 -2.58 -10.96
C LEU A 111 -4.63 -2.56 -10.03
N LEU A 112 -4.58 -1.76 -8.96
CA LEU A 112 -5.71 -1.55 -8.07
C LEU A 112 -6.92 -0.98 -8.83
N ARG A 113 -6.68 0.05 -9.67
CA ARG A 113 -7.72 0.70 -10.46
C ARG A 113 -8.51 -0.27 -11.34
N CYS A 114 -7.84 -1.31 -11.84
CA CYS A 114 -8.41 -2.32 -12.72
C CYS A 114 -8.86 -3.59 -11.98
N GLY A 115 -8.81 -3.62 -10.64
CA GLY A 115 -9.19 -4.79 -9.85
C GLY A 115 -8.26 -5.99 -9.99
N LEU A 116 -7.02 -5.79 -10.44
CA LEU A 116 -6.03 -6.85 -10.65
C LEU A 116 -5.19 -7.16 -9.41
N ILE A 117 -5.47 -6.47 -8.30
CA ILE A 117 -4.84 -6.73 -7.01
C ILE A 117 -5.81 -7.56 -6.16
N GLU A 118 -5.37 -8.76 -5.80
CA GLU A 118 -6.00 -9.54 -4.75
C GLU A 118 -5.33 -9.19 -3.40
N GLY A 119 -6.15 -8.80 -2.43
CA GLY A 119 -5.68 -8.43 -1.10
C GLY A 119 -5.20 -9.66 -0.32
N SER A 120 -3.99 -9.59 0.20
CA SER A 120 -3.52 -10.54 1.21
C SER A 120 -4.27 -10.32 2.51
N PHE A 121 -4.65 -11.41 3.18
CA PHE A 121 -5.28 -11.32 4.49
C PHE A 121 -4.35 -10.64 5.49
N VAL A 122 -4.83 -9.55 6.10
CA VAL A 122 -4.17 -8.87 7.20
C VAL A 122 -4.98 -9.19 8.48
N PRO A 123 -4.40 -9.91 9.46
CA PRO A 123 -5.11 -10.20 10.69
C PRO A 123 -5.49 -8.92 11.46
N PRO A 124 -6.53 -8.95 12.30
CA PRO A 124 -6.84 -7.88 13.24
C PRO A 124 -5.66 -7.55 14.15
N LEU A 125 -5.59 -6.32 14.65
CA LEU A 125 -4.47 -5.79 15.43
C LEU A 125 -4.05 -6.72 16.59
N GLU A 126 -5.01 -7.19 17.38
CA GLU A 126 -4.78 -8.08 18.53
C GLU A 126 -4.02 -9.37 18.12
N ILE A 127 -4.38 -9.95 16.97
CA ILE A 127 -3.71 -11.15 16.44
C ILE A 127 -2.32 -10.80 15.89
N ARG A 128 -2.16 -9.62 15.28
CA ARG A 128 -0.85 -9.14 14.79
C ARG A 128 0.13 -8.95 15.95
N GLU A 129 -0.31 -8.37 17.06
CA GLU A 129 0.50 -8.15 18.26
C GLU A 129 0.98 -9.46 18.90
N LEU A 130 0.08 -10.43 19.08
CA LEU A 130 0.43 -11.77 19.57
C LEU A 130 1.43 -12.48 18.65
N SER A 131 1.25 -12.33 17.34
CA SER A 131 2.17 -12.89 16.34
C SER A 131 3.57 -12.27 16.43
N ASP A 132 3.67 -10.99 16.79
CA ASP A 132 4.96 -10.30 16.92
C ASP A 132 5.70 -10.71 18.19
N LEU A 133 4.99 -10.87 19.31
CA LEU A 133 5.56 -11.40 20.56
C LEU A 133 6.11 -12.81 20.39
N THR A 134 5.35 -13.69 19.73
CA THR A 134 5.79 -15.08 19.50
C THR A 134 7.00 -15.16 18.55
N ARG A 135 7.03 -14.34 17.48
CA ARG A 135 8.21 -14.23 16.60
C ARG A 135 9.43 -13.69 17.33
N TYR A 136 9.25 -12.69 18.19
CA TYR A 136 10.33 -12.12 18.98
C TYR A 136 10.91 -13.13 19.97
N ARG A 137 10.05 -13.83 20.74
CA ARG A 137 10.48 -14.93 21.61
C ARG A 137 11.26 -15.99 20.84
N LYS A 138 10.78 -16.43 19.67
CA LYS A 138 11.48 -17.42 18.84
C LYS A 138 12.89 -16.95 18.46
N LYS A 139 13.03 -15.67 18.07
CA LYS A 139 14.35 -15.08 17.77
C LYS A 139 15.26 -15.07 18.99
N LEU A 140 14.75 -14.73 20.17
CA LEU A 140 15.54 -14.73 21.41
C LEU A 140 16.02 -16.13 21.78
N VAL A 141 15.14 -17.13 21.76
CA VAL A 141 15.49 -18.53 22.06
C VAL A 141 16.52 -19.07 21.07
N GLN A 142 16.40 -18.74 19.78
CA GLN A 142 17.40 -19.14 18.78
C GLN A 142 18.76 -18.46 18.97
N ARG A 143 18.77 -17.24 19.52
CA ARG A 143 19.99 -16.45 19.73
C ARG A 143 20.71 -16.80 21.04
N TYR A 144 19.96 -17.24 22.04
CA TYR A 144 20.46 -17.62 23.36
C TYR A 144 19.97 -19.03 23.73
N PRO A 145 20.54 -20.08 23.11
CA PRO A 145 20.20 -21.47 23.41
C PRO A 145 20.63 -21.91 24.81
#